data_AF-A0A0F9C7N6-F1
#
_entry.id   AF-A0A0F9C7N6-F1
#
_cell.length_a   1.000
_cell.length_b   1.000
_cell.length_c   1.000
_cell.angle_alpha   90.00
_cell.angle_beta   90.00
_cell.angle_gamma   90.00
#
_symmetry.space_group_name_H-M   'P 1'
#
loop_
_entity.id
_entity.type
_entity.pdbx_description
1 polymer ?
#
loop_
_entity_poly.entity_id
_entity_poly.type
_entity_poly.pdbx_seq_one_letter_code
_entity_poly.pdbx_strand_id
1 'polypeptide(L)'
;MEDETNAAIQIASGNTSYGVLFFSDTQDNTAGYIAYDHGTVLGIGSNAMTFQVNGGKRMTIDSSGLVKIGSVTGDANSATPAGIIYAEALNTHYKASLADDGFLTVNMKNRCIFSLTTNASAYFIGHNNFSGITTFNSSALTIDATNGTLNGTTGVDGAMTIRMNNGTLYVENRTGTGRNVAVTVIALSE
;
A
#
# COMPACT_ATOMS: atom_id res chain seq x y z
N MET A 1 34.25 26.52 -23.44
CA MET A 1 34.30 27.70 -22.56
C MET A 1 33.77 27.22 -21.23
N GLU A 2 34.67 26.98 -20.28
CA GLU A 2 34.25 26.83 -18.89
C GLU A 2 33.84 28.20 -18.34
N ASP A 3 32.68 28.23 -17.69
CA ASP A 3 32.23 29.34 -16.86
C ASP A 3 32.39 28.88 -15.40
N GLU A 4 32.90 29.77 -14.54
CA GLU A 4 33.11 29.52 -13.12
C GLU A 4 31.81 29.66 -12.31
N THR A 5 30.67 29.90 -12.99
CA THR A 5 29.34 30.12 -12.42
C THR A 5 28.29 29.14 -12.97
N ASN A 6 27.00 29.40 -12.70
CA ASN A 6 25.92 28.48 -13.10
C ASN A 6 25.68 28.51 -14.63
N ALA A 7 26.04 27.43 -15.32
CA ALA A 7 25.61 27.20 -16.70
C ALA A 7 24.24 26.48 -16.73
N ALA A 8 23.34 26.89 -17.62
CA ALA A 8 22.03 26.28 -17.78
C ALA A 8 21.61 26.18 -19.26
N ILE A 9 20.75 25.21 -19.55
CA ILE A 9 20.01 25.12 -20.81
C ILE A 9 18.56 25.52 -20.53
N GLN A 10 18.05 26.55 -21.20
CA GLN A 10 16.65 26.96 -21.11
C GLN A 10 15.89 26.54 -22.36
N ILE A 11 14.77 25.84 -22.17
CA ILE A 11 13.79 25.53 -23.21
C ILE A 11 12.48 26.21 -22.82
N ALA A 12 12.23 27.41 -23.35
CA ALA A 12 11.01 28.16 -23.09
C ALA A 12 9.88 27.74 -24.03
N SER A 13 8.66 27.64 -23.51
CA SER A 13 7.45 27.35 -24.29
C SER A 13 6.26 28.15 -23.75
N GLY A 14 5.13 28.14 -24.48
CA GLY A 14 3.91 28.81 -24.03
C GLY A 14 3.27 28.14 -22.81
N ASN A 15 2.45 28.89 -22.06
CA ASN A 15 1.80 28.43 -20.82
C ASN A 15 0.74 27.32 -20.98
N THR A 16 0.47 26.88 -22.21
CA THR A 16 -0.42 25.76 -22.57
C THR A 16 0.26 24.77 -23.52
N SER A 17 1.57 24.95 -23.76
CA SER A 17 2.39 24.12 -24.64
C SER A 17 3.43 23.36 -23.82
N TYR A 18 4.39 22.74 -24.50
CA TYR A 18 5.46 21.98 -23.88
C TYR A 18 6.84 22.39 -24.41
N GLY A 19 7.85 22.31 -23.54
CA GLY A 19 9.25 22.34 -23.92
C GLY A 19 9.78 20.91 -23.98
N VAL A 20 10.58 20.57 -24.99
CA VAL A 20 11.00 19.17 -25.23
C VAL A 20 12.41 19.08 -25.77
N LEU A 21 13.13 18.05 -25.33
CA LEU A 21 14.34 17.52 -25.95
C LEU A 21 14.02 16.16 -26.58
N PHE A 22 14.07 16.08 -27.91
CA PHE A 22 13.77 14.86 -28.67
C PHE A 22 15.00 13.97 -28.84
N PHE A 23 14.79 12.66 -28.71
CA PHE A 23 15.69 11.59 -29.09
C PHE A 23 14.98 10.74 -30.15
N SER A 24 15.25 11.03 -31.43
CA SER A 24 14.54 10.46 -32.57
C SER A 24 15.49 9.95 -33.65
N ASP A 25 14.95 9.19 -34.59
CA ASP A 25 15.62 8.81 -35.82
C ASP A 25 14.76 9.19 -37.04
N THR A 26 15.20 8.80 -38.25
CA THR A 26 14.49 9.10 -39.50
C THR A 26 13.14 8.39 -39.65
N GLN A 27 12.86 7.38 -38.81
CA GLN A 27 11.66 6.55 -38.86
C GLN A 27 10.65 6.92 -37.78
N ASP A 28 11.10 7.46 -36.64
CA ASP A 28 10.24 7.87 -35.52
C ASP A 28 10.76 9.14 -34.84
N ASN A 29 10.01 10.24 -35.02
CA ASN A 29 10.30 11.54 -34.40
C ASN A 29 9.94 11.61 -32.90
N THR A 30 9.32 10.57 -32.35
CA THR A 30 8.86 10.46 -30.97
C THR A 30 9.39 9.22 -30.25
N ALA A 31 10.40 8.55 -30.80
CA ALA A 31 10.99 7.33 -30.23
C ALA A 31 11.38 7.52 -28.75
N GLY A 32 11.94 8.67 -28.39
CA GLY A 32 12.14 9.09 -27.01
C GLY A 32 12.19 10.61 -26.84
N TYR A 33 11.87 11.09 -25.65
CA TYR A 33 12.02 12.51 -25.32
C TYR A 33 12.01 12.77 -23.81
N ILE A 34 12.52 13.93 -23.43
CA ILE A 34 12.28 14.55 -22.12
C ILE A 34 11.47 15.82 -22.37
N ALA A 35 10.30 15.95 -21.75
CA ALA A 35 9.43 17.10 -21.95
C ALA A 35 8.86 17.63 -20.64
N TYR A 36 8.60 18.94 -20.62
CA TYR A 36 7.80 19.62 -19.60
C TYR A 36 6.54 20.17 -20.25
N ASP A 37 5.37 19.66 -19.87
CA ASP A 37 4.06 20.07 -20.39
C ASP A 37 3.41 21.05 -19.41
N HIS A 38 3.19 22.30 -19.84
CA HIS A 38 2.45 23.27 -19.04
C HIS A 38 0.93 23.02 -19.10
N GLY A 39 0.46 22.32 -20.13
CA GLY A 39 -0.94 22.00 -20.36
C GLY A 39 -1.21 20.49 -20.28
N THR A 40 -2.09 19.99 -21.14
CA THR A 40 -2.41 18.56 -21.22
C THR A 40 -2.08 17.97 -22.59
N VAL A 41 -1.24 18.66 -23.36
CA VAL A 41 -0.97 18.36 -24.78
C VAL A 41 -0.36 16.98 -24.95
N LEU A 42 0.53 16.58 -24.04
CA LEU A 42 1.18 15.28 -24.04
C LEU A 42 0.38 14.23 -23.26
N GLY A 43 -0.78 14.56 -22.71
CA GLY A 43 -1.59 13.64 -21.90
C GLY A 43 -0.89 13.15 -20.64
N ILE A 44 -0.10 14.01 -19.99
CA ILE A 44 0.65 13.71 -18.75
C ILE A 44 0.22 14.54 -17.53
N GLY A 45 -0.74 15.46 -17.72
CA GLY A 45 -1.16 16.44 -16.71
C GLY A 45 -0.46 17.80 -16.89
N SER A 46 -1.08 18.84 -16.36
CA SER A 46 -0.55 20.22 -16.41
C SER A 46 0.61 20.39 -15.45
N ASN A 47 1.64 21.10 -15.93
CA ASN A 47 2.89 21.36 -15.21
C ASN A 47 3.58 20.06 -14.79
N ALA A 48 3.73 19.14 -15.74
CA ALA A 48 4.32 17.83 -15.53
C ALA A 48 5.55 17.60 -16.42
N MET A 49 6.56 16.94 -15.87
CA MET A 49 7.75 16.48 -16.57
C MET A 49 7.60 15.01 -16.94
N THR A 50 8.01 14.60 -18.14
CA THR A 50 7.96 13.19 -18.56
C THR A 50 9.21 12.74 -19.29
N PHE A 51 9.47 11.43 -19.20
CA PHE A 51 10.52 10.71 -19.88
C PHE A 51 9.87 9.61 -20.73
N GLN A 52 10.00 9.70 -22.05
CA GLN A 52 9.50 8.72 -23.01
C GLN A 52 10.66 7.93 -23.62
N VAL A 53 10.47 6.61 -23.73
CA VAL A 53 11.41 5.67 -24.36
C VAL A 53 10.64 4.61 -25.15
N ASN A 54 11.06 4.38 -26.39
CA ASN A 54 10.45 3.45 -27.33
C ASN A 54 8.96 3.72 -27.53
N GLY A 55 8.60 4.99 -27.81
CA GLY A 55 7.23 5.44 -28.03
C GLY A 55 6.31 5.41 -26.79
N GLY A 56 6.81 4.98 -25.62
CA GLY A 56 6.06 4.87 -24.38
C GLY A 56 6.66 5.71 -23.25
N LYS A 57 5.80 6.41 -22.50
CA LYS A 57 6.19 7.11 -21.27
C LYS A 57 6.64 6.10 -20.22
N ARG A 58 7.80 6.34 -19.61
CA ARG A 58 8.40 5.47 -18.58
C ARG A 58 8.49 6.16 -17.23
N MET A 59 8.51 7.49 -17.20
CA MET A 59 8.48 8.25 -15.96
C MET A 59 7.73 9.56 -16.17
N THR A 60 6.94 9.99 -15.19
CA THR A 60 6.31 11.31 -15.14
C THR A 60 6.41 11.87 -13.71
N ILE A 61 6.78 13.14 -13.59
CA ILE A 61 6.70 13.91 -12.33
C ILE A 61 5.61 14.96 -12.54
N ASP A 62 4.52 14.88 -11.79
CA ASP A 62 3.42 15.84 -11.94
C ASP A 62 3.61 17.08 -11.05
N SER A 63 2.69 18.04 -11.18
CA SER A 63 2.72 19.32 -10.47
C SER A 63 2.62 19.19 -8.94
N SER A 64 2.20 18.03 -8.43
CA SER A 64 2.17 17.74 -6.99
C SER A 64 3.49 17.15 -6.46
N GLY A 65 4.47 16.92 -7.35
CA GLY A 65 5.74 16.29 -7.02
C GLY A 65 5.70 14.77 -7.01
N LEU A 66 4.59 14.15 -7.41
CA LEU A 66 4.46 12.69 -7.47
C LEU A 66 5.21 12.13 -8.69
N VAL A 67 6.09 11.16 -8.42
CA VAL A 67 6.85 10.44 -9.43
C VAL A 67 6.11 9.15 -9.78
N LYS A 68 5.75 9.00 -11.06
CA LYS A 68 5.11 7.81 -11.64
C LYS A 68 6.14 7.14 -12.56
N ILE A 69 6.45 5.87 -12.36
CA ILE A 69 7.41 5.04 -13.12
C ILE A 69 6.73 3.82 -13.78
N GLY A 70 6.46 3.85 -15.08
CA GLY A 70 5.85 2.71 -15.78
C GLY A 70 4.96 3.13 -16.94
N SER A 71 4.39 2.13 -17.65
CA SER A 71 3.52 2.37 -18.81
C SER A 71 2.18 2.96 -18.35
N VAL A 72 1.96 4.25 -18.61
CA VAL A 72 0.70 4.96 -18.34
C VAL A 72 -0.46 4.59 -19.28
N THR A 73 -0.42 3.41 -19.92
CA THR A 73 -1.48 2.96 -20.83
C THR A 73 -2.67 2.28 -20.13
N GLY A 74 -2.73 2.29 -18.81
CA GLY A 74 -3.86 1.80 -18.04
C GLY A 74 -3.68 2.14 -16.56
N ASP A 75 -4.63 2.90 -16.03
CA ASP A 75 -4.86 3.23 -14.63
C ASP A 75 -3.72 3.91 -13.85
N ALA A 76 -4.00 5.16 -13.50
CA ALA A 76 -3.28 5.92 -12.49
C ALA A 76 -3.38 5.19 -11.14
N ASN A 77 -2.39 4.35 -10.79
CA ASN A 77 -1.91 4.09 -9.42
C ASN A 77 -0.98 2.86 -9.26
N SER A 78 -0.07 2.58 -10.18
CA SER A 78 0.92 1.52 -9.89
C SER A 78 2.29 1.81 -10.48
N ALA A 79 2.99 2.68 -9.78
CA ALA A 79 4.40 2.91 -10.01
C ALA A 79 5.10 3.49 -8.79
N THR A 80 4.91 2.88 -7.62
CA THR A 80 5.88 3.10 -6.56
C THR A 80 7.17 2.36 -6.93
N PRO A 81 8.35 2.96 -6.73
CA PRO A 81 9.62 2.25 -6.82
C PRO A 81 9.52 0.94 -6.02
N ALA A 82 10.00 -0.16 -6.60
CA ALA A 82 10.04 -1.46 -5.94
C ALA A 82 10.67 -1.32 -4.55
N GLY A 83 9.85 -1.43 -3.49
CA GLY A 83 10.30 -1.38 -2.10
C GLY A 83 9.52 -0.47 -1.15
N ILE A 84 8.60 0.37 -1.62
CA ILE A 84 7.79 1.23 -0.72
C ILE A 84 6.30 1.07 -1.03
N ILE A 85 5.58 0.45 -0.10
CA ILE A 85 4.12 0.36 -0.05
C ILE A 85 3.62 1.71 0.47
N TYR A 86 3.15 2.58 -0.41
CA TYR A 86 2.16 3.56 -0.02
C TYR A 86 0.81 2.83 -0.05
N ALA A 87 0.31 2.44 1.12
CA ALA A 87 -1.05 1.95 1.25
C ALA A 87 -1.98 3.15 1.05
N GLU A 88 -2.39 3.38 -0.19
CA GLU A 88 -3.23 4.51 -0.56
C GLU A 88 -4.64 4.23 -0.02
N ALA A 89 -4.88 4.75 1.19
CA ALA A 89 -6.13 4.78 1.97
C ALA A 89 -6.47 3.57 2.87
N LEU A 90 -5.80 3.36 4.03
CA LEU A 90 -6.24 2.32 4.99
C LEU A 90 -5.77 2.40 6.47
N ASN A 91 -5.54 3.59 7.03
CA ASN A 91 -5.16 3.70 8.46
C ASN A 91 -6.38 3.77 9.40
N THR A 92 -7.27 2.78 9.39
CA THR A 92 -8.27 2.66 10.47
C THR A 92 -7.68 1.85 11.61
N HIS A 93 -7.20 2.54 12.64
CA HIS A 93 -6.74 1.91 13.88
C HIS A 93 -7.95 1.60 14.77
N TYR A 94 -8.29 0.31 14.92
CA TYR A 94 -9.30 -0.13 15.89
C TYR A 94 -8.65 -0.39 17.24
N LYS A 95 -9.06 0.36 18.27
CA LYS A 95 -8.65 0.16 19.67
C LYS A 95 -9.88 -0.22 20.50
N ALA A 96 -9.83 -1.35 21.20
CA ALA A 96 -10.88 -1.76 22.12
C ALA A 96 -10.29 -2.28 23.45
N SER A 97 -10.98 -1.97 24.56
CA SER A 97 -10.81 -2.69 25.82
C SER A 97 -11.83 -3.81 25.84
N LEU A 98 -11.38 -5.07 25.83
CA LEU A 98 -12.27 -6.22 25.91
C LEU A 98 -12.28 -6.72 27.35
N ALA A 99 -13.49 -6.82 27.91
CA ALA A 99 -13.72 -7.52 29.17
C ALA A 99 -13.37 -9.01 29.02
N ASP A 100 -13.40 -9.73 30.13
CA ASP A 100 -13.40 -11.19 30.09
C ASP A 100 -14.59 -11.67 29.23
N ASP A 101 -14.37 -12.68 28.39
CA ASP A 101 -15.32 -13.16 27.36
C ASP A 101 -15.80 -12.11 26.33
N GLY A 102 -15.17 -10.94 26.28
CA GLY A 102 -15.44 -9.93 25.26
C GLY A 102 -14.88 -10.31 23.90
N PHE A 103 -15.57 -9.90 22.83
CA PHE A 103 -15.14 -10.10 21.45
C PHE A 103 -15.06 -8.78 20.68
N LEU A 104 -14.16 -8.71 19.68
CA LEU A 104 -14.05 -7.62 18.72
C LEU A 104 -14.21 -8.19 17.30
N THR A 105 -15.10 -7.58 16.52
CA THR A 105 -15.29 -7.93 15.10
C THR A 105 -14.78 -6.81 14.22
N VAL A 106 -13.93 -7.14 13.24
CA VAL A 106 -13.43 -6.18 12.27
C VAL A 106 -13.64 -6.73 10.86
N ASN A 107 -14.33 -5.94 10.02
CA ASN A 107 -14.51 -6.27 8.62
C ASN A 107 -13.19 -6.07 7.87
N MET A 108 -12.54 -7.19 7.58
CA MET A 108 -11.27 -7.18 6.86
C MET A 108 -11.52 -7.09 5.36
N LYS A 109 -10.66 -6.38 4.65
CA LYS A 109 -10.70 -6.34 3.18
C LYS A 109 -10.07 -7.60 2.59
N ASN A 110 -10.36 -7.89 1.33
CA ASN A 110 -9.79 -9.05 0.65
C ASN A 110 -8.26 -8.93 0.58
N ARG A 111 -7.54 -10.04 0.79
CA ARG A 111 -6.08 -10.13 0.65
C ARG A 111 -5.31 -9.09 1.47
N CYS A 112 -5.59 -8.99 2.77
CA CYS A 112 -4.98 -8.01 3.64
C CYS A 112 -3.91 -8.58 4.58
N ILE A 113 -2.89 -7.77 4.88
CA ILE A 113 -2.01 -8.02 6.03
C ILE A 113 -2.62 -7.32 7.24
N PHE A 114 -2.50 -7.94 8.40
CA PHE A 114 -2.96 -7.34 9.64
C PHE A 114 -2.03 -7.61 10.80
N SER A 115 -2.03 -6.69 11.76
CA SER A 115 -1.35 -6.86 13.03
C SER A 115 -2.33 -6.72 14.19
N LEU A 116 -2.20 -7.60 15.17
CA LEU A 116 -2.80 -7.44 16.49
C LEU A 116 -1.69 -7.24 17.50
N THR A 117 -1.88 -6.28 18.38
CA THR A 117 -0.97 -6.04 19.50
C THR A 117 -1.80 -5.91 20.77
N THR A 118 -1.36 -6.60 21.82
CA THR A 118 -1.96 -6.45 23.15
C THR A 118 -1.05 -5.60 24.05
N ASN A 119 -1.59 -5.12 25.16
CA ASN A 119 -0.81 -4.41 26.18
C ASN A 119 0.24 -5.30 26.89
N ALA A 120 0.23 -6.62 26.67
CA ALA A 120 1.16 -7.57 27.25
C ALA A 120 2.40 -7.84 26.38
N SER A 121 2.70 -6.95 25.42
CA SER A 121 3.79 -7.13 24.43
C SER A 121 3.65 -8.35 23.51
N ALA A 122 2.47 -8.99 23.51
CA ALA A 122 2.14 -10.03 22.56
C ALA A 122 1.70 -9.40 21.24
N TYR A 123 2.25 -9.91 20.14
CA TYR A 123 1.84 -9.52 18.80
C TYR A 123 1.51 -10.73 17.93
N PHE A 124 0.63 -10.50 16.96
CA PHE A 124 0.31 -11.41 15.87
C PHE A 124 0.38 -10.65 14.55
N ILE A 125 1.08 -11.21 13.57
CA ILE A 125 1.07 -10.69 12.19
C ILE A 125 0.57 -11.81 11.29
N GLY A 126 -0.51 -11.53 10.56
CA GLY A 126 -1.13 -12.50 9.65
C GLY A 126 -1.51 -11.91 8.31
N HIS A 127 -1.64 -12.78 7.33
CA HIS A 127 -2.23 -12.49 6.02
C HIS A 127 -3.57 -13.19 5.90
N ASN A 128 -4.60 -12.39 5.66
CA ASN A 128 -5.92 -12.84 5.27
C ASN A 128 -5.91 -13.08 3.75
N ASN A 129 -6.19 -14.31 3.31
CA ASN A 129 -6.26 -14.65 1.88
C ASN A 129 -7.69 -15.00 1.43
N PHE A 130 -8.71 -14.39 2.05
CA PHE A 130 -10.15 -14.70 1.90
C PHE A 130 -10.58 -16.05 2.49
N SER A 131 -9.75 -17.08 2.32
CA SER A 131 -10.05 -18.48 2.68
C SER A 131 -9.48 -18.89 4.04
N GLY A 132 -8.73 -18.00 4.71
CA GLY A 132 -8.11 -18.27 5.99
C GLY A 132 -7.07 -17.21 6.38
N ILE A 133 -6.35 -17.48 7.48
CA ILE A 133 -5.23 -16.67 7.95
C ILE A 133 -3.96 -17.51 7.84
N THR A 134 -2.94 -16.96 7.18
CA THR A 134 -1.58 -17.48 7.27
C THR A 134 -0.81 -16.64 8.28
N THR A 135 -0.23 -17.29 9.29
CA THR A 135 0.59 -16.63 10.31
C THR A 135 2.01 -16.40 9.78
N PHE A 136 2.53 -15.19 9.94
CA PHE A 136 3.94 -14.90 9.61
C PHE A 136 4.83 -14.87 10.84
N ASN A 137 4.34 -14.34 11.97
CA ASN A 137 5.11 -14.24 13.22
C ASN A 137 4.18 -14.00 14.43
N SER A 138 4.56 -14.55 15.60
CA SER A 138 3.88 -14.36 16.89
C SER A 138 4.87 -14.48 18.04
N SER A 139 4.79 -13.61 19.07
CA SER A 139 5.82 -13.54 20.12
C SER A 139 5.67 -14.43 21.36
N ALA A 140 4.55 -15.13 21.60
CA ALA A 140 4.48 -16.08 22.73
C ALA A 140 3.31 -17.07 22.68
N LEU A 141 3.51 -18.18 23.40
CA LEU A 141 2.71 -19.41 23.63
C LEU A 141 1.19 -19.30 23.87
N THR A 142 0.57 -18.13 23.77
CA THR A 142 -0.85 -17.89 24.11
C THR A 142 -1.73 -17.54 22.92
N ILE A 143 -1.22 -17.62 21.68
CA ILE A 143 -1.99 -17.36 20.46
C ILE A 143 -2.05 -18.65 19.63
N ASP A 144 -3.14 -19.41 19.79
CA ASP A 144 -3.41 -20.61 18.99
C ASP A 144 -4.08 -20.21 17.66
N ALA A 145 -3.31 -20.27 16.58
CA ALA A 145 -3.73 -19.96 15.22
C ALA A 145 -4.09 -21.22 14.42
N THR A 146 -4.77 -22.20 15.05
CA THR A 146 -5.23 -23.41 14.34
C THR A 146 -6.49 -23.17 13.51
N ASN A 147 -6.50 -23.76 12.31
CA ASN A 147 -7.55 -23.64 11.28
C ASN A 147 -8.78 -24.53 11.59
N GLY A 148 -9.28 -24.48 12.82
CA GLY A 148 -10.32 -25.40 13.33
C GLY A 148 -11.55 -24.70 13.89
N THR A 149 -12.72 -25.33 13.76
CA THR A 149 -14.02 -24.89 14.31
C THR A 149 -13.93 -24.62 15.82
N LEU A 150 -14.37 -23.44 16.27
CA LEU A 150 -14.60 -23.14 17.70
C LEU A 150 -15.83 -23.94 18.14
N ASN A 151 -15.65 -25.20 18.48
CA ASN A 151 -16.60 -25.85 19.39
C ASN A 151 -16.27 -25.26 20.75
N GLY A 152 -17.15 -24.38 21.26
CA GLY A 152 -17.01 -23.78 22.57
C GLY A 152 -16.79 -24.87 23.62
N THR A 153 -15.53 -25.08 23.99
CA THR A 153 -15.18 -25.96 25.08
C THR A 153 -15.24 -25.12 26.33
N THR A 154 -16.05 -25.52 27.29
CA THR A 154 -16.11 -25.01 28.66
C THR A 154 -14.82 -25.35 29.45
N GLY A 155 -13.65 -25.34 28.79
CA GLY A 155 -12.37 -25.82 29.32
C GLY A 155 -11.37 -24.71 29.61
N VAL A 156 -10.79 -24.80 30.82
CA VAL A 156 -9.59 -24.15 31.38
C VAL A 156 -9.00 -22.96 30.62
N ASP A 157 -9.10 -21.80 31.25
CA ASP A 157 -8.48 -20.53 30.84
C ASP A 157 -6.96 -20.67 30.69
N GLY A 158 -6.40 -20.09 29.63
CA GLY A 158 -4.95 -20.18 29.40
C GLY A 158 -4.41 -19.41 28.21
N ALA A 159 -5.23 -19.05 27.21
CA ALA A 159 -4.76 -18.43 25.97
C ALA A 159 -5.83 -17.55 25.30
N MET A 160 -5.41 -16.59 24.48
CA MET A 160 -6.32 -15.87 23.58
C MET A 160 -6.46 -16.68 22.30
N THR A 161 -7.68 -16.85 21.79
CA THR A 161 -7.90 -17.56 20.51
C THR A 161 -8.24 -16.57 19.40
N ILE A 162 -7.65 -16.77 18.21
CA ILE A 162 -7.89 -15.93 17.03
C ILE A 162 -8.21 -16.86 15.86
N ARG A 163 -9.36 -16.67 15.20
CA ARG A 163 -9.80 -17.51 14.08
C ARG A 163 -10.47 -16.68 12.98
N MET A 164 -10.47 -17.18 11.76
CA MET A 164 -11.21 -16.61 10.64
C MET A 164 -12.20 -17.63 10.10
N ASN A 165 -13.43 -17.22 9.84
CA ASN A 165 -14.45 -18.05 9.21
C ASN A 165 -15.30 -17.21 8.26
N ASN A 166 -15.40 -17.61 6.99
CA ASN A 166 -16.15 -16.92 5.94
C ASN A 166 -15.94 -15.39 5.92
N GLY A 167 -14.69 -14.93 5.96
CA GLY A 167 -14.33 -13.51 5.90
C GLY A 167 -14.50 -12.71 7.19
N THR A 168 -14.91 -13.36 8.29
CA THR A 168 -15.06 -12.74 9.61
C THR A 168 -13.92 -13.18 10.54
N LEU A 169 -13.22 -12.20 11.12
CA LEU A 169 -12.20 -12.42 12.17
C LEU A 169 -12.88 -12.51 13.54
N TYR A 170 -12.64 -13.62 14.23
CA TYR A 170 -13.06 -13.89 15.61
C TYR A 170 -11.84 -13.79 16.53
N VAL A 171 -11.95 -12.97 17.58
CA VAL A 171 -10.96 -12.87 18.65
C VAL A 171 -11.68 -13.11 19.97
N GLU A 172 -11.26 -14.13 20.72
CA GLU A 172 -11.84 -14.52 22.00
C GLU A 172 -10.74 -14.47 23.08
N ASN A 173 -11.01 -13.73 24.16
CA ASN A 173 -10.15 -13.65 25.31
C ASN A 173 -10.50 -14.76 26.32
N ARG A 174 -9.67 -15.81 26.42
CA ARG A 174 -9.82 -16.87 27.43
C ARG A 174 -8.69 -16.86 28.47
N THR A 175 -8.25 -15.66 28.85
CA THR A 175 -7.12 -15.49 29.78
C THR A 175 -7.55 -15.26 31.23
N GLY A 176 -8.86 -15.32 31.53
CA GLY A 176 -9.44 -15.12 32.87
C GLY A 176 -9.24 -13.71 33.44
N THR A 177 -8.86 -12.75 32.59
CA THR A 177 -8.61 -11.35 32.93
C THR A 177 -8.93 -10.47 31.72
N GLY A 178 -9.48 -9.27 31.91
CA GLY A 178 -9.74 -8.34 30.82
C GLY A 178 -8.47 -7.95 30.05
N ARG A 179 -8.55 -7.87 28.72
CA ARG A 179 -7.41 -7.56 27.83
C ARG A 179 -7.78 -6.49 26.81
N ASN A 180 -6.87 -5.54 26.58
CA ASN A 180 -7.01 -4.60 25.48
C ASN A 180 -6.58 -5.28 24.17
N VAL A 181 -7.45 -5.27 23.17
CA VAL A 181 -7.21 -5.87 21.85
C VAL A 181 -7.26 -4.77 20.80
N ALA A 182 -6.22 -4.68 19.98
CA ALA A 182 -6.16 -3.83 18.80
C ALA A 182 -6.00 -4.69 17.55
N VAL A 183 -6.75 -4.39 16.49
CA VAL A 183 -6.71 -5.08 15.18
C VAL A 183 -6.49 -4.02 14.09
N THR A 184 -5.47 -4.19 13.27
CA THR A 184 -5.19 -3.31 12.12
C THR A 184 -5.38 -4.07 10.81
N VAL A 185 -6.34 -3.69 9.96
CA VAL A 185 -6.60 -4.32 8.65
C VAL A 185 -5.94 -3.49 7.54
N ILE A 186 -5.16 -4.11 6.65
CA ILE A 186 -4.54 -3.42 5.51
C ILE A 186 -5.01 -4.03 4.19
N ALA A 187 -6.03 -3.48 3.53
CA ALA A 187 -6.44 -3.95 2.20
C ALA A 187 -5.34 -3.71 1.17
N LEU A 188 -5.27 -4.63 0.20
CA LEU A 188 -4.59 -4.39 -1.06
C LEU A 188 -5.65 -4.01 -2.10
N SER A 189 -5.40 -2.95 -2.87
CA SER A 189 -6.18 -2.68 -4.08
C SER A 189 -5.83 -3.73 -5.14
N GLU A 190 -6.85 -4.22 -5.86
CA GLU A 190 -6.63 -5.01 -7.08
C GLU A 190 -6.03 -4.15 -8.20
#